data_AF-A0A2N7VZD8-F1
#
_entry.id   AF-A0A2N7VZD8-F1
#
_cell.length_a   1.000
_cell.length_b   1.000
_cell.length_c   1.000
_cell.angle_alpha   90.00
_cell.angle_beta   90.00
_cell.angle_gamma   90.00
#
_symmetry.space_group_name_H-M   'P 1'
#
loop_
_entity.id
_entity.type
_entity.pdbx_description
1 polymer ?
#
loop_
_entity_poly.entity_id
_entity_poly.type
_entity_poly.pdbx_seq_one_letter_code
_entity_poly.pdbx_strand_id
1 'polypeptide(L)'
;MHFPSSPLAGPRRVEIRQIFYSEETRAQLDPGFIPLDNCGGRPDWREYWPMRNFLQKHTLDENTLYGFFSPKFGKKTTLDSKAVNEFIASVPRDVDVIGFSPFFDQGAVHLNAFEQAAINHTNSWPVFEQAVAFVAPGIDPHNAVMDSRHIIFCNYFVATPPFWRRWLAVNEVLFSVAEAGTSALAQLLNGSIPYGHGFVPAKVFVQERVVSLLLLGERHWRVRHFDPMRLPMSGSIISPYPADLLVLDALKTAAIEHGSQNYLKIFQQVRNTLMDTARRANGLA
;
A
#
# COMPACT_ATOMS: atom_id res chain seq x y z
N MET A 1 17.95 -15.82 -19.24
CA MET A 1 18.65 -14.89 -20.13
C MET A 1 18.07 -13.50 -19.89
N HIS A 2 18.83 -12.61 -19.24
CA HIS A 2 18.45 -11.20 -19.12
C HIS A 2 18.76 -10.53 -20.46
N PHE A 3 17.74 -10.06 -21.17
CA PHE A 3 17.96 -9.10 -22.25
C PHE A 3 18.35 -7.78 -21.60
N PRO A 4 19.48 -7.15 -21.98
CA PRO A 4 19.74 -5.78 -21.56
C PRO A 4 18.69 -4.90 -22.21
N SER A 5 17.82 -4.30 -21.41
CA SER A 5 16.95 -3.23 -21.86
C SER A 5 17.82 -2.11 -22.41
N SER A 6 17.62 -1.74 -23.68
CA SER A 6 18.26 -0.56 -24.26
C SER A 6 18.08 0.64 -23.32
N PRO A 7 19.11 1.47 -23.10
CA PRO A 7 18.99 2.62 -22.22
C PRO A 7 17.87 3.54 -22.73
N LEU A 8 16.88 3.79 -21.88
CA LEU A 8 15.76 4.67 -22.18
C LEU A 8 16.29 6.09 -22.46
N ALA A 9 16.13 6.56 -23.69
CA ALA A 9 16.62 7.87 -24.11
C ALA A 9 15.75 9.00 -23.56
N GLY A 10 16.39 10.08 -23.08
CA GLY A 10 15.71 11.30 -22.61
C GLY A 10 15.39 11.33 -21.10
N PRO A 11 14.88 12.47 -20.60
CA PRO A 11 14.49 12.60 -19.20
C PRO A 11 13.31 11.68 -18.87
N ARG A 12 13.34 11.06 -17.67
CA ARG A 12 12.23 10.24 -17.16
C ARG A 12 11.02 11.15 -16.95
N ARG A 13 9.87 10.79 -17.50
CA ARG A 13 8.62 11.55 -17.28
C ARG A 13 7.89 11.04 -16.04
N VAL A 14 7.00 11.85 -15.51
CA VAL A 14 6.15 11.51 -14.36
C VAL A 14 4.71 11.88 -14.72
N GLU A 15 3.82 10.90 -14.66
CA GLU A 15 2.38 11.07 -14.86
C GLU A 15 1.64 10.57 -13.61
N ILE A 16 1.26 11.50 -12.75
CA ILE A 16 0.46 11.20 -11.57
C ILE A 16 -0.97 11.61 -11.83
N ARG A 17 -1.85 10.63 -11.69
CA ARG A 17 -3.29 10.80 -11.87
C ARG A 17 -3.96 10.85 -10.50
N GLN A 18 -4.86 11.80 -10.28
CA GLN A 18 -5.65 11.87 -9.05
C GLN A 18 -7.11 11.56 -9.34
N ILE A 19 -7.63 10.54 -8.66
CA ILE A 19 -8.95 9.99 -8.88
C ILE A 19 -10.02 10.93 -8.31
N PHE A 20 -11.16 11.10 -8.98
CA PHE A 20 -12.35 11.77 -8.44
C PHE A 20 -13.62 10.94 -8.68
N TYR A 21 -14.64 11.18 -7.86
CA TYR A 21 -15.90 10.41 -7.84
C TYR A 21 -17.14 11.29 -8.10
N SER A 22 -16.96 12.60 -8.13
CA SER A 22 -17.99 13.63 -8.30
C SER A 22 -17.32 14.94 -8.69
N GLU A 23 -18.09 15.91 -9.17
CA GLU A 23 -17.56 17.26 -9.45
C GLU A 23 -17.03 17.94 -8.16
N GLU A 24 -17.63 17.65 -7.01
CA GLU A 24 -17.14 18.14 -5.70
C GLU A 24 -15.73 17.60 -5.40
N THR A 25 -15.53 16.28 -5.54
CA THR A 25 -14.20 15.68 -5.31
C THR A 25 -13.19 16.04 -6.40
N ARG A 26 -13.67 16.34 -7.61
CA ARG A 26 -12.84 16.87 -8.71
C ARG A 26 -12.32 18.28 -8.41
N ALA A 27 -13.15 19.14 -7.82
CA ALA A 27 -12.77 20.50 -7.44
C ALA A 27 -11.73 20.53 -6.30
N GLN A 28 -11.57 19.44 -5.56
CA GLN A 28 -10.61 19.28 -4.46
C GLN A 28 -9.27 18.67 -4.89
N LEU A 29 -9.10 18.32 -6.17
CA LEU A 29 -7.86 17.74 -6.66
C LEU A 29 -6.72 18.76 -6.65
N ASP A 30 -5.49 18.27 -6.49
CA ASP A 30 -4.29 19.07 -6.66
C ASP A 30 -4.12 19.40 -8.15
N PRO A 31 -4.02 20.70 -8.53
CA PRO A 31 -3.96 21.11 -9.92
C PRO A 31 -2.68 20.65 -10.66
N GLY A 32 -1.64 20.22 -9.94
CA GLY A 32 -0.43 19.65 -10.53
C GLY A 32 -0.53 18.15 -10.84
N PHE A 33 -1.65 17.48 -10.49
CA PHE A 33 -1.93 16.11 -10.90
C PHE A 33 -2.98 16.05 -12.01
N ILE A 34 -2.95 14.97 -12.78
CA ILE A 34 -3.85 14.75 -13.91
C ILE A 34 -5.17 14.18 -13.36
N PRO A 35 -6.34 14.80 -13.60
CA PRO A 35 -7.60 14.26 -13.11
C PRO A 35 -7.91 12.90 -13.77
N LEU A 36 -8.38 11.95 -12.97
CA LEU A 36 -8.84 10.64 -13.43
C LEU A 36 -10.27 10.36 -12.97
N ASP A 37 -11.17 10.29 -13.94
CA ASP A 37 -12.60 10.15 -13.70
C ASP A 37 -12.97 8.74 -13.22
N ASN A 38 -13.78 8.68 -12.16
CA ASN A 38 -14.45 7.49 -11.68
C ASN A 38 -15.96 7.73 -11.41
N CYS A 39 -16.53 8.81 -11.94
CA CYS A 39 -17.96 9.09 -11.90
C CYS A 39 -18.72 8.00 -12.65
N GLY A 40 -19.78 7.44 -12.04
CA GLY A 40 -20.54 6.34 -12.62
C GLY A 40 -19.75 5.03 -12.77
N GLY A 41 -18.59 4.91 -12.10
CA GLY A 41 -17.78 3.70 -12.08
C GLY A 41 -18.38 2.58 -11.23
N ARG A 42 -17.53 1.63 -10.82
CA ARG A 42 -17.89 0.51 -9.94
C ARG A 42 -17.52 0.85 -8.48
N PRO A 43 -18.46 1.34 -7.66
CA PRO A 43 -18.15 1.75 -6.28
C PRO A 43 -17.69 0.58 -5.39
N ASP A 44 -18.08 -0.65 -5.72
CA ASP A 44 -17.65 -1.87 -5.04
C ASP A 44 -16.18 -2.22 -5.27
N TRP A 45 -15.55 -1.63 -6.30
CA TRP A 45 -14.13 -1.76 -6.62
C TRP A 45 -13.31 -0.51 -6.29
N ARG A 46 -13.97 0.60 -5.91
CA ARG A 46 -13.34 1.86 -5.49
C ARG A 46 -12.18 2.31 -6.39
N GLU A 47 -11.01 2.62 -5.83
CA GLU A 47 -9.82 3.08 -6.57
C GLU A 47 -9.28 2.03 -7.55
N TYR A 48 -9.55 0.73 -7.39
CA TYR A 48 -9.11 -0.28 -8.36
C TYR A 48 -9.70 -0.03 -9.75
N TRP A 49 -10.99 0.30 -9.81
CA TRP A 49 -11.72 0.38 -11.07
C TRP A 49 -11.13 1.38 -12.08
N PRO A 50 -10.90 2.67 -11.73
CA PRO A 50 -10.33 3.63 -12.67
C PRO A 50 -8.87 3.30 -13.00
N MET A 51 -8.10 2.75 -12.05
CA MET A 51 -6.73 2.28 -12.28
C MET A 51 -6.69 1.14 -13.31
N ARG A 52 -7.50 0.11 -13.10
CA ARG A 52 -7.68 -1.03 -14.01
C ARG A 52 -8.07 -0.56 -15.40
N ASN A 53 -9.08 0.30 -15.50
CA ASN A 53 -9.55 0.83 -16.79
C ASN A 53 -8.45 1.59 -17.52
N PHE A 54 -7.67 2.42 -16.82
CA PHE A 54 -6.55 3.13 -17.42
C PHE A 54 -5.49 2.14 -17.94
N LEU A 55 -5.03 1.24 -17.08
CA LEU A 55 -3.94 0.31 -17.38
C LEU A 55 -4.29 -0.72 -18.48
N GLN A 56 -5.59 -1.04 -18.67
CA GLN A 56 -6.04 -1.92 -19.75
C GLN A 56 -6.23 -1.19 -21.10
N LYS A 57 -6.57 0.09 -21.07
CA LYS A 57 -6.92 0.87 -22.28
C LYS A 57 -5.75 1.65 -22.86
N HIS A 58 -4.66 1.80 -22.11
CA HIS A 58 -3.50 2.59 -22.52
C HIS A 58 -2.23 1.74 -22.50
N THR A 59 -1.43 1.87 -23.55
CA THR A 59 -0.04 1.43 -23.53
C THR A 59 0.78 2.44 -22.76
N LEU A 60 1.45 2.00 -21.69
CA LEU A 60 2.32 2.83 -20.88
C LEU A 60 3.64 3.10 -21.61
N ASP A 61 4.18 4.32 -21.49
CA ASP A 61 5.52 4.68 -21.95
C ASP A 61 6.57 4.15 -20.96
N GLU A 62 7.47 3.30 -21.45
CA GLU A 62 8.53 2.66 -20.66
C GLU A 62 9.49 3.66 -19.96
N ASN A 63 9.56 4.91 -20.42
CA ASN A 63 10.35 5.97 -19.78
C ASN A 63 9.55 6.88 -18.83
N THR A 64 8.34 6.45 -18.41
CA THR A 64 7.44 7.24 -17.55
C THR A 64 7.15 6.53 -16.22
N LEU A 65 7.21 7.26 -15.11
CA LEU A 65 6.61 6.85 -13.84
C LEU A 65 5.13 7.17 -13.83
N TYR A 66 4.30 6.21 -13.46
CA TYR A 66 2.86 6.40 -13.33
C TYR A 66 2.42 6.32 -11.88
N GLY A 67 1.52 7.20 -11.46
CA GLY A 67 0.85 7.14 -10.15
C GLY A 67 -0.66 7.30 -10.29
N PHE A 68 -1.40 6.72 -9.34
CA PHE A 68 -2.85 6.83 -9.29
C PHE A 68 -3.26 7.10 -7.84
N PHE A 69 -3.39 8.37 -7.47
CA PHE A 69 -3.64 8.79 -6.09
C PHE A 69 -5.14 8.94 -5.82
N SER A 70 -5.58 8.47 -4.65
CA SER A 70 -6.93 8.75 -4.13
C SER A 70 -7.12 10.26 -3.92
N PRO A 71 -8.35 10.81 -4.01
CA PRO A 71 -8.59 12.23 -3.73
C PRO A 71 -8.18 12.63 -2.30
N LYS A 72 -8.07 11.67 -1.38
CA LYS A 72 -7.61 11.89 -0.01
C LYS A 72 -6.09 12.00 0.15
N PHE A 73 -5.30 11.93 -0.93
CA PHE A 73 -3.83 11.95 -0.88
C PHE A 73 -3.30 13.13 -0.05
N GLY A 74 -3.55 14.37 -0.48
CA GLY A 74 -3.05 15.56 0.22
C GLY A 74 -3.53 15.64 1.67
N LYS A 75 -4.78 15.21 1.96
CA LYS A 75 -5.30 15.15 3.33
C LYS A 75 -4.54 14.15 4.22
N LYS A 76 -4.14 12.99 3.69
CA LYS A 76 -3.47 11.93 4.47
C LYS A 76 -1.96 12.07 4.51
N THR A 77 -1.34 12.66 3.49
CA THR A 77 0.11 12.77 3.38
C THR A 77 0.63 14.17 3.68
N THR A 78 -0.23 15.19 3.64
CA THR A 78 0.13 16.63 3.66
C THR A 78 1.05 17.06 2.52
N LEU A 79 1.24 16.20 1.51
CA LEU A 79 2.05 16.51 0.34
C LEU A 79 1.19 17.07 -0.78
N ASP A 80 1.71 18.10 -1.45
CA ASP A 80 1.21 18.59 -2.72
C ASP A 80 2.01 18.03 -3.91
N SER A 81 1.55 18.32 -5.12
CA SER A 81 2.23 17.90 -6.36
C SER A 81 3.66 18.43 -6.46
N LYS A 82 3.97 19.60 -5.91
CA LYS A 82 5.32 20.16 -5.91
C LYS A 82 6.27 19.30 -5.08
N ALA A 83 5.94 19.04 -3.81
CA ALA A 83 6.76 18.23 -2.92
C ALA A 83 6.94 16.80 -3.44
N VAL A 84 5.89 16.23 -4.04
CA VAL A 84 5.95 14.90 -4.68
C VAL A 84 6.93 14.89 -5.84
N ASN A 85 6.83 15.84 -6.77
CA ASN A 85 7.72 15.90 -7.93
C ASN A 85 9.17 16.21 -7.54
N GLU A 86 9.39 17.09 -6.55
CA GLU A 86 10.72 17.37 -6.00
C GLU A 86 11.36 16.10 -5.42
N PHE A 87 10.60 15.31 -4.65
CA PHE A 87 11.11 14.04 -4.14
C PHE A 87 11.41 13.04 -5.25
N ILE A 88 10.50 12.87 -6.23
CA ILE A 88 10.74 11.96 -7.37
C ILE A 88 11.99 12.36 -8.15
N ALA A 89 12.22 13.66 -8.35
CA ALA A 89 13.43 14.16 -9.03
C ALA A 89 14.73 13.82 -8.28
N SER A 90 14.69 13.63 -6.96
CA SER A 90 15.83 13.21 -6.14
C SER A 90 16.10 11.70 -6.16
N VAL A 91 15.16 10.90 -6.66
CA VAL A 91 15.23 9.44 -6.63
C VAL A 91 16.02 8.91 -7.84
N PRO A 92 16.96 7.96 -7.65
CA PRO A 92 17.69 7.32 -8.75
C PRO A 92 16.77 6.71 -9.81
N ARG A 93 17.19 6.78 -11.08
CA ARG A 93 16.37 6.32 -12.22
C ARG A 93 16.12 4.82 -12.24
N ASP A 94 16.98 4.04 -11.59
CA ASP A 94 16.90 2.58 -11.53
C ASP A 94 15.86 2.09 -10.52
N VAL A 95 15.21 2.99 -9.77
CA VAL A 95 14.12 2.68 -8.83
C VAL A 95 12.80 2.43 -9.57
N ASP A 96 12.17 1.32 -9.24
CA ASP A 96 10.92 0.84 -9.85
C ASP A 96 9.67 1.40 -9.19
N VAL A 97 9.71 1.57 -7.86
CA VAL A 97 8.56 2.01 -7.05
C VAL A 97 8.98 3.12 -6.10
N ILE A 98 8.20 4.19 -6.06
CA ILE A 98 8.39 5.31 -5.12
C ILE A 98 7.12 5.46 -4.27
N GLY A 99 7.23 5.18 -2.98
CA GLY A 99 6.11 5.22 -2.03
C GLY A 99 6.00 6.53 -1.26
N PHE A 100 4.77 6.91 -0.92
CA PHE A 100 4.40 8.09 -0.13
C PHE A 100 3.45 7.67 1.02
N SER A 101 3.71 6.53 1.62
CA SER A 101 2.79 5.92 2.59
C SER A 101 2.84 6.67 3.94
N PRO A 102 1.72 7.28 4.39
CA PRO A 102 1.63 7.87 5.72
C PRO A 102 1.48 6.77 6.78
N PHE A 103 1.24 7.16 8.03
CA PHE A 103 0.90 6.24 9.13
C PHE A 103 2.04 5.27 9.46
N PHE A 104 3.26 5.80 9.58
CA PHE A 104 4.42 5.03 10.00
C PHE A 104 4.16 4.28 11.31
N ASP A 105 3.40 4.86 12.24
CA ASP A 105 3.01 4.20 13.49
C ASP A 105 2.26 2.88 13.26
N GLN A 106 1.34 2.85 12.28
CA GLN A 106 0.62 1.64 11.90
C GLN A 106 1.53 0.64 11.19
N GLY A 107 2.43 1.13 10.35
CA GLY A 107 3.42 0.30 9.67
C GLY A 107 4.41 -0.33 10.65
N ALA A 108 4.86 0.41 11.66
CA ALA A 108 5.87 0.00 12.62
C ALA A 108 5.33 -0.95 13.69
N VAL A 109 4.16 -0.66 14.28
CA VAL A 109 3.62 -1.46 15.40
C VAL A 109 3.13 -2.84 14.98
N HIS A 110 2.64 -2.97 13.75
CA HIS A 110 2.15 -4.24 13.23
C HIS A 110 3.30 -5.04 12.59
N LEU A 111 3.23 -6.36 12.67
CA LEU A 111 4.15 -7.28 12.03
C LEU A 111 4.16 -7.09 10.51
N ASN A 112 2.97 -6.85 9.94
CA ASN A 112 2.77 -6.58 8.51
C ASN A 112 1.45 -5.85 8.24
N ALA A 113 1.22 -5.51 6.96
CA ALA A 113 0.02 -4.81 6.51
C ALA A 113 -1.30 -5.63 6.61
N PHE A 114 -1.22 -6.96 6.75
CA PHE A 114 -2.38 -7.84 6.96
C PHE A 114 -2.81 -7.84 8.43
N GLU A 115 -1.88 -7.97 9.38
CA GLU A 115 -2.16 -7.82 10.82
C GLU A 115 -2.77 -6.44 11.10
N GLN A 116 -2.18 -5.38 10.51
CA GLN A 116 -2.72 -4.02 10.58
C GLN A 116 -4.19 -3.96 10.11
N ALA A 117 -4.51 -4.56 8.96
CA ALA A 117 -5.88 -4.56 8.48
C ALA A 117 -6.81 -5.34 9.40
N ALA A 118 -6.43 -6.55 9.82
CA ALA A 118 -7.29 -7.43 10.59
C ALA A 118 -7.64 -6.87 11.97
N ILE A 119 -6.74 -6.08 12.57
CA ILE A 119 -7.02 -5.34 13.80
C ILE A 119 -8.03 -4.22 13.56
N ASN A 120 -7.94 -3.52 12.43
CA ASN A 120 -8.83 -2.41 12.09
C ASN A 120 -10.15 -2.84 11.43
N HIS A 121 -10.21 -4.08 10.93
CA HIS A 121 -11.29 -4.65 10.15
C HIS A 121 -11.59 -6.07 10.64
N THR A 122 -12.45 -6.17 11.67
CA THR A 122 -12.82 -7.45 12.29
C THR A 122 -13.27 -8.48 11.24
N ASN A 123 -12.86 -9.73 11.42
CA ASN A 123 -13.17 -10.87 10.55
C ASN A 123 -12.55 -10.83 9.13
N SER A 124 -11.53 -10.02 8.88
CA SER A 124 -10.88 -9.98 7.56
C SER A 124 -9.77 -11.04 7.36
N TRP A 125 -9.35 -11.78 8.39
CA TRP A 125 -8.30 -12.80 8.24
C TRP A 125 -8.60 -13.87 7.19
N PRO A 126 -9.81 -14.48 7.15
CA PRO A 126 -10.09 -15.55 6.18
C PRO A 126 -9.89 -15.14 4.72
N VAL A 127 -10.23 -13.88 4.37
CA VAL A 127 -10.02 -13.39 3.00
C VAL A 127 -8.54 -13.19 2.69
N PHE A 128 -7.73 -12.75 3.67
CA PHE A 128 -6.30 -12.55 3.47
C PHE A 128 -5.56 -13.89 3.32
N GLU A 129 -5.89 -14.87 4.15
CA GLU A 129 -5.32 -16.22 4.08
C GLU A 129 -5.54 -16.83 2.69
N GLN A 130 -6.80 -16.84 2.21
CA GLN A 130 -7.11 -17.44 0.93
C GLN A 130 -6.60 -16.62 -0.26
N ALA A 131 -6.68 -15.29 -0.21
CA ALA A 131 -6.20 -14.45 -1.30
C ALA A 131 -4.68 -14.55 -1.44
N VAL A 132 -3.91 -14.48 -0.35
CA VAL A 132 -2.44 -14.54 -0.39
C VAL A 132 -1.98 -15.92 -0.86
N ALA A 133 -2.56 -17.00 -0.34
CA ALA A 133 -2.26 -18.36 -0.81
C ALA A 133 -2.51 -18.52 -2.32
N PHE A 134 -3.51 -17.82 -2.86
CA PHE A 134 -3.87 -17.87 -4.27
C PHE A 134 -2.92 -17.09 -5.18
N VAL A 135 -2.48 -15.88 -4.79
CA VAL A 135 -1.68 -15.00 -5.67
C VAL A 135 -0.19 -14.94 -5.37
N ALA A 136 0.22 -15.36 -4.17
CA ALA A 136 1.60 -15.40 -3.73
C ALA A 136 1.88 -16.67 -2.93
N PRO A 137 1.79 -17.86 -3.58
CA PRO A 137 2.03 -19.12 -2.90
C PRO A 137 3.42 -19.12 -2.27
N GLY A 138 3.50 -19.53 -1.00
CA GLY A 138 4.73 -19.51 -0.20
C GLY A 138 4.86 -18.34 0.77
N ILE A 139 3.98 -17.34 0.69
CA ILE A 139 3.87 -16.29 1.72
C ILE A 139 2.73 -16.65 2.68
N ASP A 140 3.05 -16.70 3.97
CA ASP A 140 2.05 -16.79 5.04
C ASP A 140 1.78 -15.39 5.61
N PRO A 141 0.57 -14.83 5.46
CA PRO A 141 0.26 -13.49 5.94
C PRO A 141 0.28 -13.35 7.46
N HIS A 142 0.21 -14.44 8.23
CA HIS A 142 0.34 -14.39 9.70
C HIS A 142 1.78 -14.20 10.16
N ASN A 143 2.74 -14.69 9.37
CA ASN A 143 4.15 -14.76 9.77
C ASN A 143 5.08 -13.88 8.91
N ALA A 144 4.57 -13.35 7.79
CA ALA A 144 5.30 -12.41 6.95
C ALA A 144 5.72 -11.18 7.77
N VAL A 145 7.02 -10.86 7.78
CA VAL A 145 7.54 -9.66 8.42
C VAL A 145 7.65 -8.56 7.35
N MET A 146 7.05 -7.40 7.60
CA MET A 146 7.19 -6.22 6.75
C MET A 146 7.66 -5.04 7.59
N ASP A 147 8.76 -4.41 7.19
CA ASP A 147 9.19 -3.10 7.67
C ASP A 147 8.74 -1.97 6.72
N SER A 148 9.13 -0.74 7.02
CA SER A 148 8.84 0.46 6.23
C SER A 148 9.26 0.39 4.76
N ARG A 149 10.15 -0.54 4.36
CA ARG A 149 10.57 -0.72 2.97
C ARG A 149 9.51 -1.45 2.14
N HIS A 150 8.67 -2.25 2.78
CA HIS A 150 7.66 -3.08 2.11
C HIS A 150 6.27 -2.45 2.14
N ILE A 151 5.94 -1.71 3.20
CA ILE A 151 4.58 -1.27 3.47
C ILE A 151 4.23 -0.03 2.66
N ILE A 152 3.23 -0.16 1.80
CA ILE A 152 2.53 0.97 1.15
C ILE A 152 1.05 0.89 1.50
N PHE A 153 0.52 1.92 2.13
CA PHE A 153 -0.90 2.06 2.41
C PHE A 153 -1.62 2.83 1.30
N CYS A 154 -2.87 2.41 1.02
CA CYS A 154 -3.69 2.93 -0.06
C CYS A 154 -2.97 2.82 -1.42
N ASN A 155 -3.19 3.78 -2.31
CA ASN A 155 -2.62 3.86 -3.65
C ASN A 155 -1.56 4.99 -3.75
N TYR A 156 -0.82 5.25 -2.67
CA TYR A 156 0.11 6.38 -2.57
C TYR A 156 1.52 5.99 -3.02
N PHE A 157 1.65 5.60 -4.28
CA PHE A 157 2.92 5.31 -4.91
C PHE A 157 2.92 5.62 -6.40
N VAL A 158 4.11 5.89 -6.93
CA VAL A 158 4.37 5.88 -8.38
C VAL A 158 5.24 4.69 -8.71
N ALA A 159 5.08 4.13 -9.90
CA ALA A 159 5.88 2.99 -10.33
C ALA A 159 6.14 2.98 -11.84
N THR A 160 7.12 2.17 -12.25
CA THR A 160 7.45 1.90 -13.64
C THR A 160 6.36 1.06 -14.32
N PRO A 161 6.28 1.08 -15.66
CA PRO A 161 5.34 0.23 -16.38
C PRO A 161 5.49 -1.27 -16.13
N PRO A 162 6.71 -1.86 -16.03
CA PRO A 162 6.87 -3.25 -15.62
C PRO A 162 6.19 -3.57 -14.28
N PHE A 163 6.35 -2.71 -13.27
CA PHE A 163 5.71 -2.90 -11.98
C PHE A 163 4.18 -2.82 -12.08
N TRP A 164 3.64 -1.81 -12.78
CA TRP A 164 2.19 -1.68 -12.98
C TRP A 164 1.58 -2.86 -13.73
N ARG A 165 2.25 -3.39 -14.74
CA ARG A 165 1.82 -4.62 -15.42
C ARG A 165 1.78 -5.81 -14.46
N ARG A 166 2.80 -5.96 -13.61
CA ARG A 166 2.85 -7.04 -12.61
C ARG A 166 1.74 -6.90 -11.56
N TRP A 167 1.56 -5.69 -11.03
CA TRP A 167 0.50 -5.36 -10.08
C TRP A 167 -0.89 -5.58 -10.68
N LEU A 168 -1.12 -5.17 -11.94
CA LEU A 168 -2.38 -5.41 -12.64
C LEU A 168 -2.60 -6.91 -12.84
N ALA A 169 -1.59 -7.67 -13.26
CA ALA A 169 -1.73 -9.11 -13.49
C ALA A 169 -2.19 -9.85 -12.23
N VAL A 170 -1.65 -9.50 -11.05
CA VAL A 170 -2.11 -10.09 -9.77
C VAL A 170 -3.54 -9.68 -9.45
N ASN A 171 -3.88 -8.39 -9.60
CA ASN A 171 -5.22 -7.93 -9.29
C ASN A 171 -6.27 -8.44 -10.28
N GLU A 172 -5.94 -8.67 -11.55
CA GLU A 172 -6.87 -9.23 -12.54
C GLU A 172 -7.25 -10.68 -12.23
N VAL A 173 -6.35 -11.44 -11.61
CA VAL A 173 -6.65 -12.78 -11.11
C VAL A 173 -7.69 -12.70 -9.98
N LEU A 174 -7.49 -11.81 -9.00
CA LEU A 174 -8.45 -11.59 -7.91
C LEU A 174 -9.79 -11.02 -8.42
N PHE A 175 -9.73 -10.09 -9.37
CA PHE A 175 -10.90 -9.50 -10.04
C PHE A 175 -11.74 -10.58 -10.71
N SER A 176 -11.11 -11.45 -11.49
CA SER A 176 -11.79 -12.55 -12.18
C SER A 176 -12.47 -13.51 -11.21
N VAL A 177 -11.81 -13.86 -10.09
CA VAL A 177 -12.43 -14.70 -9.05
C VAL A 177 -13.62 -14.01 -8.41
N ALA A 178 -13.47 -12.74 -8.02
CA ALA A 178 -14.55 -11.98 -7.38
C ALA A 178 -15.77 -11.81 -8.30
N GLU A 179 -15.58 -11.45 -9.58
CA GLU A 179 -16.69 -11.27 -10.52
C GLU A 179 -17.32 -12.59 -10.96
N ALA A 180 -16.56 -13.70 -11.01
CA ALA A 180 -17.14 -15.02 -11.26
C ALA A 180 -18.13 -15.41 -10.16
N GLY A 181 -17.85 -15.08 -8.89
CA GLY A 181 -18.81 -15.24 -7.79
C GLY A 181 -19.09 -16.69 -7.36
N THR A 182 -18.39 -17.68 -7.93
CA THR A 182 -18.73 -19.11 -7.78
C THR A 182 -17.90 -19.88 -6.74
N SER A 183 -16.80 -19.31 -6.24
CA SER A 183 -15.89 -20.00 -5.31
C SER A 183 -15.99 -19.47 -3.87
N ALA A 184 -15.46 -20.23 -2.91
CA ALA A 184 -15.35 -19.78 -1.51
C ALA A 184 -14.52 -18.49 -1.39
N LEU A 185 -13.41 -18.38 -2.14
CA LEU A 185 -12.63 -17.17 -2.21
C LEU A 185 -13.44 -16.00 -2.81
N ALA A 186 -14.29 -16.24 -3.82
CA ALA A 186 -15.15 -15.20 -4.38
C ALA A 186 -16.17 -14.68 -3.36
N GLN A 187 -16.75 -15.56 -2.53
CA GLN A 187 -17.64 -15.16 -1.44
C GLN A 187 -16.91 -14.32 -0.39
N LEU A 188 -15.68 -14.71 -0.03
CA LEU A 188 -14.84 -13.93 0.89
C LEU A 188 -14.47 -12.57 0.30
N LEU A 189 -14.04 -12.51 -0.95
CA LEU A 189 -13.66 -11.27 -1.65
C LEU A 189 -14.83 -10.28 -1.75
N ASN A 190 -16.04 -10.77 -2.00
CA ASN A 190 -17.25 -9.94 -2.06
C ASN A 190 -17.91 -9.73 -0.69
N GLY A 191 -17.41 -10.37 0.36
CA GLY A 191 -17.91 -10.25 1.73
C GLY A 191 -17.81 -8.82 2.26
N SER A 192 -18.77 -8.43 3.10
CA SER A 192 -18.86 -7.07 3.65
C SER A 192 -17.97 -6.90 4.89
N ILE A 193 -17.10 -5.90 4.86
CA ILE A 193 -16.25 -5.49 5.97
C ILE A 193 -16.72 -4.12 6.50
N PRO A 194 -16.95 -3.96 7.82
CA PRO A 194 -17.28 -2.66 8.41
C PRO A 194 -16.21 -1.61 8.11
N TYR A 195 -16.64 -0.43 7.65
CA TYR A 195 -15.76 0.68 7.33
C TYR A 195 -16.47 2.02 7.48
N GLY A 196 -16.04 2.84 8.45
CA GLY A 196 -16.74 4.06 8.81
C GLY A 196 -18.17 3.76 9.26
N HIS A 197 -19.15 4.43 8.65
CA HIS A 197 -20.58 4.20 8.92
C HIS A 197 -21.24 3.17 7.99
N GLY A 198 -20.46 2.43 7.20
CA GLY A 198 -20.99 1.49 6.22
C GLY A 198 -20.12 0.24 6.05
N PHE A 199 -20.22 -0.36 4.87
CA PHE A 199 -19.51 -1.59 4.52
C PHE A 199 -18.77 -1.45 3.20
N VAL A 200 -17.66 -2.16 3.10
CA VAL A 200 -16.83 -2.23 1.90
C VAL A 200 -16.53 -3.69 1.60
N PRO A 201 -16.60 -4.13 0.33
CA PRO A 201 -16.19 -5.48 -0.04
C PRO A 201 -14.73 -5.74 0.34
N ALA A 202 -14.49 -6.91 0.93
CA ALA A 202 -13.18 -7.36 1.38
C ALA A 202 -12.07 -7.26 0.31
N LYS A 203 -12.42 -7.46 -0.97
CA LYS A 203 -11.51 -7.35 -2.12
C LYS A 203 -10.78 -6.02 -2.21
N VAL A 204 -11.38 -4.92 -1.74
CA VAL A 204 -10.73 -3.60 -1.67
C VAL A 204 -9.51 -3.66 -0.74
N PHE A 205 -9.67 -4.24 0.44
CA PHE A 205 -8.59 -4.33 1.42
C PHE A 205 -7.48 -5.29 0.95
N VAL A 206 -7.83 -6.35 0.22
CA VAL A 206 -6.84 -7.23 -0.42
C VAL A 206 -6.04 -6.46 -1.48
N GLN A 207 -6.73 -5.77 -2.40
CA GLN A 207 -6.14 -5.04 -3.52
C GLN A 207 -5.17 -3.94 -3.05
N GLU A 208 -5.52 -3.19 -2.00
CA GLU A 208 -4.63 -2.20 -1.37
C GLU A 208 -3.29 -2.81 -0.92
N ARG A 209 -3.25 -4.10 -0.59
CA ARG A 209 -2.07 -4.78 -0.02
C ARG A 209 -1.25 -5.52 -1.07
N VAL A 210 -1.73 -5.64 -2.31
CA VAL A 210 -1.00 -6.31 -3.40
C VAL A 210 0.35 -5.65 -3.66
N VAL A 211 0.45 -4.32 -3.56
CA VAL A 211 1.73 -3.62 -3.71
C VAL A 211 2.74 -4.11 -2.66
N SER A 212 2.38 -4.11 -1.37
CA SER A 212 3.24 -4.58 -0.29
C SER A 212 3.58 -6.06 -0.40
N LEU A 213 2.65 -6.88 -0.89
CA LEU A 213 2.86 -8.30 -1.14
C LEU A 213 3.90 -8.53 -2.25
N LEU A 214 3.82 -7.77 -3.35
CA LEU A 214 4.81 -7.82 -4.43
C LEU A 214 6.19 -7.38 -3.94
N LEU A 215 6.27 -6.28 -3.18
CA LEU A 215 7.55 -5.82 -2.63
C LEU A 215 8.20 -6.84 -1.69
N LEU A 216 7.40 -7.57 -0.92
CA LEU A 216 7.88 -8.64 -0.05
C LEU A 216 8.35 -9.88 -0.83
N GLY A 217 7.53 -10.36 -1.78
CA GLY A 217 7.76 -11.61 -2.49
C GLY A 217 8.75 -11.50 -3.65
N GLU A 218 8.87 -10.32 -4.26
CA GLU A 218 9.63 -10.10 -5.48
C GLU A 218 10.77 -9.09 -5.25
N ARG A 219 11.81 -9.53 -4.53
CA ARG A 219 12.95 -8.71 -4.09
C ARG A 219 13.80 -8.06 -5.18
N HIS A 220 13.49 -8.31 -6.45
CA HIS A 220 14.17 -7.64 -7.57
C HIS A 220 13.65 -6.22 -7.80
N TRP A 221 12.46 -5.87 -7.29
CA TRP A 221 11.93 -4.52 -7.34
C TRP A 221 12.73 -3.58 -6.45
N ARG A 222 13.24 -2.49 -7.03
CA ARG A 222 13.94 -1.45 -6.28
C ARG A 222 12.94 -0.40 -5.82
N VAL A 223 12.92 -0.14 -4.52
CA VAL A 223 11.93 0.74 -3.89
C VAL A 223 12.60 1.88 -3.18
N ARG A 224 12.02 3.07 -3.27
CA ARG A 224 12.33 4.20 -2.38
C ARG A 224 11.07 4.76 -1.79
N HIS A 225 11.12 5.16 -0.52
CA HIS A 225 10.00 5.81 0.15
C HIS A 225 10.36 7.24 0.45
N PHE A 226 9.39 8.13 0.30
CA PHE A 226 9.40 9.39 1.02
C PHE A 226 9.49 9.05 2.50
N ASP A 227 10.33 9.77 3.25
CA ASP A 227 10.58 9.48 4.66
C ASP A 227 9.24 9.39 5.43
N PRO A 228 8.82 8.18 5.85
CA PRO A 228 7.51 7.98 6.47
C PRO A 228 7.37 8.72 7.81
N MET A 229 8.50 9.01 8.48
CA MET A 229 8.52 9.78 9.73
C MET A 229 8.19 11.26 9.52
N ARG A 230 8.30 11.76 8.28
CA ARG A 230 7.93 13.13 7.89
C ARG A 230 6.48 13.25 7.44
N LEU A 231 5.74 12.14 7.40
CA LEU A 231 4.33 12.10 7.03
C LEU A 231 3.44 11.99 8.29
N PRO A 232 2.16 12.36 8.20
CA PRO A 232 1.24 12.22 9.32
C PRO A 232 1.15 10.78 9.85
N MET A 233 1.17 10.64 11.18
CA MET A 233 0.80 9.41 11.88
C MET A 233 -0.72 9.20 11.86
N SER A 234 -1.19 8.00 12.19
CA SER A 234 -2.64 7.71 12.14
C SER A 234 -3.48 8.42 13.22
N GLY A 235 -2.83 8.96 14.25
CA GLY A 235 -3.49 9.53 15.43
C GLY A 235 -3.91 8.47 16.46
N SER A 236 -3.37 7.25 16.35
CA SER A 236 -3.59 6.20 17.34
C SER A 236 -2.88 6.51 18.66
N ILE A 237 -3.21 5.76 19.72
CA ILE A 237 -2.64 5.96 21.07
C ILE A 237 -1.10 5.82 21.11
N ILE A 238 -0.51 5.17 20.10
CA ILE A 238 0.95 4.99 19.98
C ILE A 238 1.63 6.07 19.14
N SER A 239 0.89 6.90 18.40
CA SER A 239 1.46 7.96 17.56
C SER A 239 2.37 8.94 18.33
N PRO A 240 2.15 9.24 19.63
CA PRO A 240 3.05 10.08 20.42
C PRO A 240 4.42 9.47 20.77
N TYR A 241 4.73 8.23 20.36
CA TYR A 241 5.95 7.51 20.74
C TYR A 241 6.87 7.21 19.54
N PRO A 242 7.34 8.23 18.79
CA PRO A 242 8.08 8.02 17.54
C PRO A 242 9.41 7.25 17.71
N ALA A 243 10.08 7.38 18.85
CA ALA A 243 11.33 6.66 19.13
C ALA A 243 11.09 5.15 19.24
N ASP A 244 10.07 4.73 20.00
CA ASP A 244 9.69 3.32 20.13
C ASP A 244 9.25 2.73 18.79
N LEU A 245 8.48 3.50 18.00
CA LEU A 245 8.07 3.10 16.66
C LEU A 245 9.27 2.88 15.73
N LEU A 246 10.28 3.77 15.79
CA LEU A 246 11.51 3.59 15.02
C LEU A 246 12.26 2.32 15.44
N VAL A 247 12.31 2.03 16.74
CA VAL A 247 12.90 0.79 17.26
C VAL A 247 12.14 -0.44 16.74
N LEU A 248 10.81 -0.42 16.74
CA LEU A 248 9.99 -1.52 16.21
C LEU A 248 10.27 -1.78 14.73
N ASP A 249 10.33 -0.73 13.90
CA ASP A 249 10.63 -0.88 12.48
C ASP A 249 12.08 -1.37 12.23
N ALA A 250 13.04 -0.87 13.00
CA ALA A 250 14.44 -1.31 12.95
C ALA A 250 14.60 -2.78 13.36
N LEU A 251 13.85 -3.26 14.36
CA LEU A 251 13.85 -4.66 14.76
C LEU A 251 13.27 -5.57 13.66
N LYS A 252 12.22 -5.13 12.97
CA LYS A 252 11.70 -5.85 11.80
C LYS A 252 12.70 -5.88 10.64
N THR A 253 13.37 -4.75 10.38
CA THR A 253 14.46 -4.66 9.40
C THR A 253 15.57 -5.66 9.73
N ALA A 254 16.05 -5.67 10.97
CA ALA A 254 17.09 -6.60 11.42
C ALA A 254 16.65 -8.07 11.34
N ALA A 255 15.38 -8.37 11.66
CA ALA A 255 14.81 -9.71 11.50
C ALA A 255 14.85 -10.17 10.03
N ILE A 256 14.53 -9.28 9.09
CA ILE A 256 14.52 -9.55 7.65
C ILE A 256 15.94 -9.75 7.11
N GLU A 257 16.88 -8.87 7.46
CA GLU A 257 18.26 -8.92 6.95
C GLU A 257 19.07 -10.09 7.51
N HIS A 258 18.84 -10.47 8.77
CA HIS A 258 19.64 -11.48 9.45
C HIS A 258 18.94 -12.82 9.63
N GLY A 259 17.64 -12.92 9.32
CA GLY A 259 16.85 -14.15 9.49
C GLY A 259 16.73 -14.65 10.93
N SER A 260 17.02 -13.81 11.93
CA SER A 260 17.08 -14.19 13.34
C SER A 260 15.77 -13.92 14.08
N GLN A 261 15.19 -14.97 14.65
CA GLN A 261 13.96 -14.91 15.45
C GLN A 261 14.13 -14.10 16.75
N ASN A 262 15.36 -13.86 17.20
CA ASN A 262 15.61 -13.07 18.42
C ASN A 262 15.17 -11.61 18.24
N TYR A 263 15.31 -11.03 17.04
CA TYR A 263 14.81 -9.69 16.76
C TYR A 263 13.28 -9.62 16.86
N LEU A 264 12.57 -10.66 16.41
CA LEU A 264 11.10 -10.73 16.51
C LEU A 264 10.61 -10.92 17.95
N LYS A 265 11.36 -11.66 18.77
CA LYS A 265 11.07 -11.77 20.21
C LYS A 265 11.20 -10.41 20.90
N ILE A 266 12.27 -9.67 20.62
CA ILE A 266 12.46 -8.32 21.17
C ILE A 266 11.41 -7.36 20.63
N PHE A 267 11.07 -7.43 19.33
CA PHE A 267 9.98 -6.67 18.74
C PHE A 267 8.67 -6.86 19.51
N GLN A 268 8.30 -8.12 19.81
CA GLN A 268 7.08 -8.42 20.58
C GLN A 268 7.13 -7.82 21.99
N GLN A 269 8.28 -7.90 22.67
CA GLN A 269 8.46 -7.32 24.01
C GLN A 269 8.29 -5.80 23.98
N VAL A 270 9.02 -5.11 23.10
CA VAL A 270 8.96 -3.64 22.94
C VAL A 270 7.55 -3.21 22.55
N ARG A 271 6.92 -3.92 21.61
CA ARG A 271 5.55 -3.65 21.16
C ARG A 271 4.55 -3.72 22.32
N ASN A 272 4.62 -4.78 23.14
CA ASN A 272 3.72 -4.94 24.28
C ASN A 272 3.94 -3.84 25.32
N THR A 273 5.19 -3.53 25.66
CA THR A 273 5.52 -2.44 26.59
C THR A 273 5.01 -1.08 26.10
N LEU A 274 5.17 -0.78 24.80
CA LEU A 274 4.66 0.43 24.19
C LEU A 274 3.13 0.48 24.28
N MET A 275 2.45 -0.60 23.89
CA MET A 275 0.98 -0.66 23.93
C MET A 275 0.42 -0.49 25.34
N ASP A 276 1.03 -1.13 26.34
CA ASP A 276 0.60 -1.00 27.75
C ASP A 276 0.85 0.43 28.28
N THR A 277 1.96 1.04 27.89
CA THR A 277 2.28 2.43 28.25
C THR A 277 1.28 3.39 27.62
N ALA A 278 0.99 3.23 26.33
CA ALA A 278 0.01 4.03 25.62
C ALA A 278 -1.41 3.86 26.22
N ARG A 279 -1.82 2.64 26.56
CA ARG A 279 -3.12 2.37 27.22
C ARG A 279 -3.23 3.05 28.57
N ARG A 280 -2.22 2.92 29.43
CA ARG A 280 -2.18 3.60 30.74
C ARG A 280 -2.25 5.12 30.59
N ALA A 281 -1.49 5.70 29.67
CA ALA A 281 -1.50 7.14 29.42
C ALA A 281 -2.87 7.68 28.95
N ASN A 282 -3.69 6.83 28.33
CA ASN A 282 -5.02 7.16 27.84
C ASN A 282 -6.17 6.67 28.76
N GLY A 283 -5.86 6.14 29.95
CA GLY A 283 -6.90 5.64 30.88
C GLY A 283 -7.65 4.39 30.38
N LEU A 284 -7.00 3.59 29.53
CA LEU A 284 -7.58 2.38 28.90
C LEU A 284 -7.04 1.07 29.54
N ALA A 285 -6.45 1.16 30.74
CA ALA A 285 -5.82 0.05 31.45
C ALA A 285 -6.74 -0.57 32.52
#